data_AF-A0A969KN49-F1
#
_entry.id   AF-A0A969KN49-F1
#
_cell.length_a   1.000
_cell.length_b   1.000
_cell.length_c   1.000
_cell.angle_alpha   90.00
_cell.angle_beta   90.00
_cell.angle_gamma   90.00
#
_symmetry.space_group_name_H-M   'P 1'
#
loop_
_entity.id
_entity.type
_entity.pdbx_description
1 polymer ?
#
loop_
_entity_poly.entity_id
_entity_poly.type
_entity_poly.pdbx_seq_one_letter_code
_entity_poly.pdbx_strand_id
1 'polypeptide(L)'
;MPVASSGPEYDLLGYLDALPGQPLSHRPQESSAELPAGMASAFVQLAYPWVRTAGSADLPQGLAAPDGLLAGLLARSGLERSAFRSSAGLPVMDVHQLRPALRREQIDTLGQRVSLFVQTPGGFQLFSDVTTSLQSAYRQAPVNRLMAILVAAARRVGEDLLFENSGERLWGQVRDQLRWLLDGFRSAGALRGASAEQAYSVRCDRSTMTQNDIDNGRVIAHVRIDPAATVEAITVVLALDEGGGASLSMQR
;
A
#
# COMPACT_ATOMS: atom_id res chain seq x y z
N MET A 1 -43.94 -1.80 6.86
CA MET A 1 -42.87 -0.98 7.45
C MET A 1 -41.57 -1.75 7.33
N PRO A 2 -40.51 -1.23 6.70
CA PRO A 2 -39.26 -1.96 6.64
C PRO A 2 -38.62 -1.93 8.03
N VAL A 3 -38.23 -3.11 8.52
CA VAL A 3 -37.48 -3.27 9.77
C VAL A 3 -36.11 -2.66 9.54
N ALA A 4 -35.80 -1.56 10.22
CA ALA A 4 -34.46 -0.99 10.23
C ALA A 4 -33.52 -1.99 10.92
N SER A 5 -32.74 -2.72 10.13
CA SER A 5 -31.71 -3.63 10.59
C SER A 5 -30.50 -2.83 11.08
N SER A 6 -30.57 -2.26 12.28
CA SER A 6 -29.48 -1.52 12.93
C SER A 6 -28.44 -2.48 13.53
N GLY A 7 -27.73 -3.21 12.67
CA GLY A 7 -26.53 -3.97 13.06
C GLY A 7 -25.29 -3.08 13.08
N PRO A 8 -24.23 -3.44 13.84
CA PRO A 8 -22.95 -2.70 13.87
C PRO A 8 -22.30 -2.55 12.49
N GLU A 9 -22.63 -3.43 11.53
CA GLU A 9 -22.19 -3.34 10.12
C GLU A 9 -22.77 -2.11 9.39
N TYR A 10 -23.99 -1.68 9.72
CA TYR A 10 -24.61 -0.48 9.16
C TYR A 10 -24.01 0.80 9.76
N ASP A 11 -23.54 0.73 11.02
CA ASP A 11 -22.82 1.82 11.67
C ASP A 11 -21.46 2.05 10.99
N LEU A 12 -20.71 0.98 10.68
CA LEU A 12 -19.44 1.08 9.94
C LEU A 12 -19.63 1.61 8.51
N LEU A 13 -20.61 1.12 7.76
CA LEU A 13 -20.86 1.63 6.40
C LEU A 13 -21.27 3.11 6.40
N GLY A 14 -22.19 3.51 7.28
CA GLY A 14 -22.60 4.91 7.42
C GLY A 14 -21.45 5.79 7.91
N TYR A 15 -20.62 5.27 8.79
CA TYR A 15 -19.39 5.90 9.26
C TYR A 15 -18.38 6.12 8.13
N LEU A 16 -18.11 5.10 7.31
CA LEU A 16 -17.12 5.21 6.24
C LEU A 16 -17.62 6.08 5.07
N ASP A 17 -18.92 6.02 4.74
CA ASP A 17 -19.56 6.86 3.71
C ASP A 17 -19.52 8.36 4.09
N ALA A 18 -19.52 8.68 5.39
CA ALA A 18 -19.47 10.05 5.90
C ALA A 18 -18.06 10.68 5.95
N LEU A 19 -16.99 9.94 5.62
CA LEU A 19 -15.60 10.37 5.79
C LEU A 19 -14.76 10.51 4.51
N PRO A 20 -15.27 11.00 3.36
CA PRO A 20 -14.42 11.28 2.22
C PRO A 20 -13.39 12.34 2.60
N GLY A 21 -12.12 11.95 2.64
CA GLY A 21 -11.00 12.83 2.98
C GLY A 21 -10.76 13.08 4.48
N GLN A 22 -11.52 12.46 5.38
CA GLN A 22 -11.34 12.61 6.85
C GLN A 22 -10.78 11.34 7.52
N PRO A 23 -10.02 11.43 8.63
CA PRO A 23 -9.46 10.27 9.32
C PRO A 23 -10.50 9.22 9.77
N LEU A 24 -10.17 7.92 9.70
CA LEU A 24 -11.08 6.79 10.01
C LEU A 24 -11.35 6.57 11.51
N SER A 25 -11.28 7.59 12.38
CA SER A 25 -11.76 7.48 13.78
C SER A 25 -12.95 8.40 14.18
N HIS A 26 -13.41 9.31 13.32
CA HIS A 26 -14.44 10.30 13.66
C HIS A 26 -15.85 9.69 13.84
N ARG A 27 -16.24 9.35 15.07
CA ARG A 27 -17.60 8.86 15.41
C ARG A 27 -18.66 9.94 15.11
N PRO A 28 -19.87 9.62 14.60
CA PRO A 28 -20.84 10.62 14.13
C PRO A 28 -21.54 11.50 15.19
N GLN A 29 -21.12 11.53 16.46
CA GLN A 29 -21.93 12.18 17.53
C GLN A 29 -21.20 12.97 18.63
N GLU A 30 -19.88 13.16 18.61
CA GLU A 30 -19.23 13.97 19.68
C GLU A 30 -18.80 15.35 19.18
N SER A 31 -19.50 16.38 19.65
CA SER A 31 -19.13 17.78 19.46
C SER A 31 -17.94 18.17 20.33
N SER A 32 -16.87 18.61 19.66
CA SER A 32 -15.92 19.67 20.06
C SER A 32 -15.32 19.65 21.47
N ALA A 33 -14.07 19.17 21.57
CA ALA A 33 -12.89 19.95 21.96
C ALA A 33 -11.70 18.97 22.03
N GLU A 34 -10.70 19.13 21.16
CA GLU A 34 -9.52 18.25 21.03
C GLU A 34 -9.80 16.81 20.55
N LEU A 35 -10.00 16.64 19.23
CA LEU A 35 -10.08 15.31 18.63
C LEU A 35 -8.68 14.65 18.56
N PRO A 36 -8.48 13.43 19.08
CA PRO A 36 -7.27 12.68 18.82
C PRO A 36 -7.18 12.33 17.32
N ALA A 37 -5.97 12.42 16.77
CA ALA A 37 -5.64 12.12 15.38
C ALA A 37 -6.25 10.79 14.94
N GLY A 38 -7.16 10.81 13.96
CA GLY A 38 -7.75 9.56 13.48
C GLY A 38 -6.79 8.69 12.69
N MET A 39 -7.22 7.46 12.39
CA MET A 39 -6.38 6.47 11.73
C MET A 39 -6.14 6.86 10.27
N ALA A 40 -5.07 7.60 10.05
CA ALA A 40 -4.51 7.97 8.77
C ALA A 40 -3.03 7.61 8.81
N SER A 41 -2.68 6.45 8.26
CA SER A 41 -1.32 5.93 8.32
C SER A 41 -0.91 5.31 7.00
N ALA A 42 0.31 5.63 6.59
CA ALA A 42 1.01 4.97 5.49
C ALA A 42 1.34 3.50 5.78
N PHE A 43 1.25 3.08 7.05
CA PHE A 43 1.65 1.75 7.51
C PHE A 43 0.49 0.85 7.88
N VAL A 44 -0.76 1.31 7.69
CA VAL A 44 -1.97 0.54 8.01
C VAL A 44 -2.78 0.32 6.74
N GLN A 45 -3.08 -0.94 6.45
CA GLN A 45 -4.10 -1.34 5.49
C GLN A 45 -5.29 -1.89 6.25
N LEU A 46 -6.49 -1.42 5.91
CA LEU A 46 -7.73 -2.00 6.41
C LEU A 46 -8.37 -2.82 5.30
N ALA A 47 -8.83 -4.02 5.62
CA ALA A 47 -9.52 -4.89 4.69
C ALA A 47 -11.04 -4.87 4.96
N TYR A 48 -11.84 -4.93 3.90
CA TYR A 48 -13.30 -4.94 3.98
C TYR A 48 -13.89 -5.54 2.70
N PRO A 49 -15.10 -6.12 2.67
CA PRO A 49 -16.01 -6.45 3.78
C PRO A 49 -15.67 -7.78 4.46
N TRP A 50 -16.48 -8.20 5.44
CA TRP A 50 -16.34 -9.52 6.06
C TRP A 50 -16.57 -10.63 5.04
N VAL A 51 -15.90 -11.75 5.23
CA VAL A 51 -15.84 -12.85 4.26
C VAL A 51 -16.46 -14.11 4.85
N ARG A 52 -17.25 -14.82 4.05
CA ARG A 52 -17.66 -16.21 4.34
C ARG A 52 -16.71 -17.14 3.61
N THR A 53 -16.07 -18.03 4.33
CA THR A 53 -15.15 -19.04 3.81
C THR A 53 -15.56 -20.43 4.30
N ALA A 54 -14.94 -21.49 3.78
CA ALA A 54 -15.17 -22.85 4.29
C ALA A 54 -14.83 -22.96 5.79
N GLY A 55 -13.77 -22.26 6.24
CA GLY A 55 -13.32 -22.26 7.63
C GLY A 55 -14.08 -21.31 8.56
N SER A 56 -15.01 -20.50 8.05
CA SER A 56 -15.75 -19.55 8.88
C SER A 56 -17.04 -20.13 9.47
N ALA A 57 -17.38 -21.39 9.23
CA ALA A 57 -18.65 -22.00 9.62
C ALA A 57 -18.96 -21.88 11.12
N ASP A 58 -17.95 -22.06 11.98
CA ASP A 58 -18.09 -22.03 13.44
C ASP A 58 -17.96 -20.62 14.04
N LEU A 59 -17.74 -19.60 13.20
CA LEU A 59 -17.64 -18.20 13.63
C LEU A 59 -19.04 -17.57 13.75
N PRO A 60 -19.19 -16.49 14.54
CA PRO A 60 -20.44 -15.72 14.59
C PRO A 60 -20.94 -15.36 13.19
N GLN A 61 -22.20 -15.71 12.90
CA GLN A 61 -22.86 -15.54 11.59
C GLN A 61 -22.16 -16.26 10.42
N GLY A 62 -21.22 -17.14 10.71
CA GLY A 62 -20.36 -17.81 9.76
C GLY A 62 -19.45 -16.86 8.98
N LEU A 63 -19.05 -15.73 9.57
CA LEU A 63 -18.23 -14.70 8.93
C LEU A 63 -16.87 -14.58 9.61
N ALA A 64 -15.82 -14.42 8.80
CA ALA A 64 -14.47 -14.12 9.24
C ALA A 64 -14.09 -12.68 8.88
N ALA A 65 -13.24 -12.09 9.71
CA ALA A 65 -12.59 -10.83 9.39
C ALA A 65 -11.71 -10.99 8.13
N PRO A 66 -11.67 -9.99 7.24
CA PRO A 66 -10.96 -10.08 5.97
C PRO A 66 -9.43 -9.97 6.09
N ASP A 67 -8.90 -9.65 7.27
CA ASP A 67 -7.46 -9.44 7.48
C ASP A 67 -6.63 -10.69 7.19
N GLY A 68 -7.11 -11.87 7.63
CA GLY A 68 -6.44 -13.14 7.35
C GLY A 68 -6.42 -13.47 5.85
N LEU A 69 -7.51 -13.16 5.14
CA LEU A 69 -7.59 -13.33 3.69
C LEU A 69 -6.62 -12.39 2.97
N LEU A 70 -6.58 -11.11 3.37
CA LEU A 70 -5.64 -10.13 2.81
C LEU A 70 -4.19 -10.54 3.09
N ALA A 71 -3.86 -10.94 4.32
CA ALA A 71 -2.51 -11.37 4.67
C ALA A 71 -2.05 -12.58 3.84
N GLY A 72 -2.91 -13.59 3.67
CA GLY A 72 -2.63 -14.74 2.81
C GLY A 72 -2.45 -14.37 1.34
N LEU A 73 -3.30 -13.48 0.82
CA LEU A 73 -3.18 -12.96 -0.54
C LEU A 73 -1.85 -12.21 -0.74
N LEU A 74 -1.49 -11.33 0.19
CA LEU A 74 -0.23 -10.57 0.14
C LEU A 74 0.98 -11.48 0.24
N ALA A 75 0.95 -12.52 1.09
CA ALA A 75 2.03 -13.50 1.21
C ALA A 75 2.22 -14.28 -0.10
N ARG A 76 1.13 -14.81 -0.68
CA ARG A 76 1.17 -15.51 -1.96
C ARG A 76 1.68 -14.60 -3.08
N SER A 77 1.09 -13.41 -3.22
CA SER A 77 1.50 -12.41 -4.21
C SER A 77 2.97 -12.01 -4.04
N GLY A 78 3.43 -11.88 -2.79
CA GLY A 78 4.82 -11.60 -2.46
C GLY A 78 5.79 -12.65 -3.00
N LEU A 79 5.44 -13.94 -2.90
CA LEU A 79 6.24 -15.05 -3.42
C LEU A 79 6.19 -15.17 -4.95
N GLU A 80 5.02 -14.94 -5.55
CA GLU A 80 4.81 -15.15 -7.00
C GLU A 80 5.23 -13.95 -7.86
N ARG A 81 5.00 -12.72 -7.37
CA ARG A 81 5.08 -11.48 -8.17
C ARG A 81 5.92 -10.37 -7.54
N SER A 82 6.41 -10.59 -6.31
CA SER A 82 7.06 -9.62 -5.40
C SER A 82 6.10 -8.73 -4.61
N ALA A 83 6.47 -8.47 -3.35
CA ALA A 83 5.63 -7.76 -2.37
C ALA A 83 5.42 -6.25 -2.66
N PHE A 84 6.28 -5.65 -3.50
CA PHE A 84 6.15 -4.26 -3.94
C PHE A 84 5.17 -4.08 -5.12
N ARG A 85 4.58 -5.16 -5.64
CA ARG A 85 3.53 -5.06 -6.66
C ARG A 85 2.16 -4.97 -6.00
N SER A 86 1.26 -4.26 -6.67
CA SER A 86 -0.14 -4.22 -6.24
C SER A 86 -0.77 -5.60 -6.36
N SER A 87 -1.51 -5.98 -5.32
CA SER A 87 -2.33 -7.19 -5.30
C SER A 87 -3.77 -6.91 -5.77
N ALA A 88 -4.08 -5.68 -6.16
CA ALA A 88 -5.39 -5.33 -6.72
C ALA A 88 -5.63 -6.06 -8.06
N GLY A 89 -6.80 -6.67 -8.19
CA GLY A 89 -7.23 -7.53 -9.28
C GLY A 89 -6.80 -8.99 -9.13
N LEU A 90 -6.14 -9.37 -8.03
CA LEU A 90 -5.84 -10.78 -7.79
C LEU A 90 -7.07 -11.52 -7.26
N PRO A 91 -7.37 -12.72 -7.79
CA PRO A 91 -8.47 -13.53 -7.29
C PRO A 91 -8.17 -14.05 -5.89
N VAL A 92 -9.21 -14.16 -5.08
CA VAL A 92 -9.14 -14.80 -3.76
C VAL A 92 -9.78 -16.18 -3.80
N MET A 93 -9.13 -17.14 -3.14
CA MET A 93 -9.59 -18.53 -3.06
C MET A 93 -10.47 -18.71 -1.83
N ASP A 94 -11.32 -19.74 -1.86
CA ASP A 94 -12.14 -20.18 -0.72
C ASP A 94 -13.05 -19.11 -0.11
N VAL A 95 -13.40 -18.09 -0.88
CA VAL A 95 -14.43 -17.10 -0.53
C VAL A 95 -15.74 -17.49 -1.20
N HIS A 96 -16.78 -17.64 -0.39
CA HIS A 96 -18.13 -17.97 -0.86
C HIS A 96 -19.05 -16.75 -0.88
N GLN A 97 -18.81 -15.78 0.01
CA GLN A 97 -19.65 -14.60 0.13
C GLN A 97 -18.89 -13.43 0.75
N LEU A 98 -19.27 -12.23 0.37
CA LEU A 98 -18.87 -10.96 0.98
C LEU A 98 -20.07 -10.35 1.71
N ARG A 99 -19.88 -9.88 2.94
CA ARG A 99 -20.94 -9.30 3.77
C ARG A 99 -20.47 -8.03 4.50
N PRO A 100 -21.17 -6.90 4.32
CA PRO A 100 -22.28 -6.67 3.40
C PRO A 100 -21.85 -6.68 1.93
N ALA A 101 -22.82 -6.82 1.02
CA ALA A 101 -22.59 -6.58 -0.40
C ALA A 101 -22.48 -5.07 -0.65
N LEU A 102 -21.41 -4.66 -1.34
CA LEU A 102 -21.13 -3.24 -1.58
C LEU A 102 -21.73 -2.77 -2.91
N ARG A 103 -22.31 -1.57 -2.89
CA ARG A 103 -22.75 -0.89 -4.10
C ARG A 103 -21.55 -0.22 -4.79
N ARG A 104 -21.69 0.07 -6.08
CA ARG A 104 -20.61 0.68 -6.86
C ARG A 104 -20.09 2.00 -6.27
N GLU A 105 -20.99 2.89 -5.87
CA GLU A 105 -20.65 4.17 -5.22
C GLU A 105 -19.80 3.99 -3.94
N GLN A 106 -20.12 2.95 -3.15
CA GLN A 106 -19.38 2.63 -1.93
C GLN A 106 -18.00 2.06 -2.28
N ILE A 107 -17.90 1.21 -3.31
CA ILE A 107 -16.62 0.69 -3.78
C ILE A 107 -15.69 1.83 -4.22
N ASP A 108 -16.19 2.79 -5.00
CA ASP A 108 -15.40 3.91 -5.51
C ASP A 108 -14.94 4.87 -4.40
N THR A 109 -15.76 5.05 -3.36
CA THR A 109 -15.44 5.93 -2.23
C THR A 109 -14.50 5.25 -1.24
N LEU A 110 -14.87 4.04 -0.78
CA LEU A 110 -14.10 3.29 0.21
C LEU A 110 -12.77 2.77 -0.35
N GLY A 111 -12.75 2.39 -1.63
CA GLY A 111 -11.59 1.81 -2.30
C GLY A 111 -10.38 2.73 -2.36
N GLN A 112 -10.55 4.03 -2.08
CA GLN A 112 -9.45 4.98 -2.01
C GLN A 112 -8.57 4.79 -0.78
N ARG A 113 -9.10 4.24 0.31
CA ARG A 113 -8.43 4.17 1.63
C ARG A 113 -8.66 2.88 2.41
N VAL A 114 -9.51 2.00 1.89
CA VAL A 114 -9.78 0.67 2.42
C VAL A 114 -9.50 -0.32 1.29
N SER A 115 -8.75 -1.38 1.60
CA SER A 115 -8.50 -2.48 0.68
C SER A 115 -9.74 -3.35 0.59
N LEU A 116 -10.44 -3.28 -0.52
CA LEU A 116 -11.77 -3.88 -0.69
C LEU A 116 -11.68 -5.23 -1.37
N PHE A 117 -12.43 -6.22 -0.88
CA PHE A 117 -12.80 -7.39 -1.66
C PHE A 117 -14.13 -7.14 -2.35
N VAL A 118 -14.25 -7.57 -3.62
CA VAL A 118 -15.47 -7.43 -4.41
C VAL A 118 -15.78 -8.73 -5.13
N GLN A 119 -17.06 -8.94 -5.43
CA GLN A 119 -17.49 -9.99 -6.34
C GLN A 119 -17.53 -9.44 -7.76
N THR A 120 -16.93 -10.17 -8.70
CA THR A 120 -16.99 -9.90 -10.13
C THR A 120 -17.54 -11.11 -10.88
N PRO A 121 -17.86 -10.99 -12.18
CA PRO A 121 -18.21 -12.15 -12.99
C PRO A 121 -17.14 -13.26 -12.99
N GLY A 122 -15.87 -12.90 -12.79
CA GLY A 122 -14.75 -13.85 -12.68
C GLY A 122 -14.54 -14.44 -11.27
N GLY A 123 -15.41 -14.14 -10.32
CA GLY A 123 -15.29 -14.55 -8.92
C GLY A 123 -14.89 -13.40 -7.99
N PHE A 124 -14.45 -13.76 -6.78
CA PHE A 124 -14.03 -12.80 -5.77
C PHE A 124 -12.58 -12.38 -5.99
N GLN A 125 -12.29 -11.09 -5.83
CA GLN A 125 -10.94 -10.54 -5.96
C GLN A 125 -10.74 -9.35 -5.02
N LEU A 126 -9.46 -8.99 -4.80
CA LEU A 126 -9.11 -7.72 -4.18
C LEU A 126 -9.32 -6.59 -5.20
N PHE A 127 -10.18 -5.63 -4.93
CA PHE A 127 -10.44 -4.46 -5.75
C PHE A 127 -9.39 -3.37 -5.56
N SER A 128 -9.09 -3.02 -4.32
CA SER A 128 -8.14 -1.96 -3.95
C SER A 128 -7.06 -2.50 -3.01
N ASP A 129 -5.83 -2.02 -3.18
CA ASP A 129 -4.66 -2.38 -2.37
C ASP A 129 -4.01 -1.11 -1.84
N VAL A 130 -4.64 -0.54 -0.81
CA VAL A 130 -4.41 0.82 -0.34
C VAL A 130 -4.22 0.87 1.18
N THR A 131 -3.54 1.92 1.63
CA THR A 131 -3.39 2.27 3.05
C THR A 131 -4.46 3.26 3.47
N THR A 132 -4.55 3.51 4.77
CA THR A 132 -5.45 4.52 5.33
C THR A 132 -4.95 5.96 5.17
N SER A 133 -3.77 6.15 4.55
CA SER A 133 -3.14 7.46 4.40
C SER A 133 -4.00 8.45 3.60
N LEU A 134 -4.04 9.69 4.08
CA LEU A 134 -4.65 10.81 3.37
C LEU A 134 -3.76 11.35 2.25
N GLN A 135 -2.45 11.11 2.33
CA GLN A 135 -1.49 11.59 1.36
C GLN A 135 -1.41 10.63 0.17
N SER A 136 -1.65 11.14 -1.04
CA SER A 136 -1.65 10.35 -2.28
C SER A 136 -0.36 9.56 -2.49
N ALA A 137 0.79 10.14 -2.13
CA ALA A 137 2.11 9.50 -2.23
C ALA A 137 2.21 8.17 -1.44
N TYR A 138 1.47 8.06 -0.32
CA TYR A 138 1.50 6.89 0.56
C TYR A 138 0.20 6.08 0.52
N ARG A 139 -0.74 6.44 -0.35
CA ARG A 139 -2.03 5.75 -0.47
C ARG A 139 -1.84 4.33 -0.99
N GLN A 140 -0.96 4.15 -1.97
CA GLN A 140 -0.69 2.84 -2.54
C GLN A 140 0.07 1.98 -1.52
N ALA A 141 -0.57 0.92 -1.04
CA ALA A 141 0.08 -0.02 -0.15
C ALA A 141 1.35 -0.69 -0.71
N PRO A 142 1.44 -1.08 -2.00
CA PRO A 142 2.68 -1.63 -2.54
C PRO A 142 3.91 -0.71 -2.39
N VAL A 143 3.71 0.61 -2.47
CA VAL A 143 4.79 1.58 -2.26
C VAL A 143 5.30 1.52 -0.82
N ASN A 144 4.41 1.41 0.16
CA ASN A 144 4.80 1.29 1.56
C ASN A 144 5.45 -0.06 1.87
N ARG A 145 4.99 -1.15 1.23
CA ARG A 145 5.65 -2.46 1.33
C ARG A 145 7.06 -2.41 0.75
N LEU A 146 7.26 -1.74 -0.39
CA LEU A 146 8.60 -1.50 -0.93
C LEU A 146 9.48 -0.74 0.06
N MET A 147 8.96 0.35 0.66
CA MET A 147 9.71 1.12 1.67
C MET A 147 10.10 0.25 2.87
N ALA A 148 9.18 -0.57 3.39
CA ALA A 148 9.45 -1.46 4.51
C ALA A 148 10.55 -2.49 4.17
N ILE A 149 10.50 -3.07 2.98
CA ILE A 149 11.51 -4.03 2.50
C ILE A 149 12.87 -3.34 2.35
N LEU A 150 12.92 -2.15 1.74
CA LEU A 150 14.15 -1.39 1.57
C LEU A 150 14.77 -1.00 2.92
N VAL A 151 13.96 -0.57 3.89
CA VAL A 151 14.44 -0.26 5.25
C VAL A 151 15.00 -1.51 5.93
N ALA A 152 14.31 -2.65 5.83
CA ALA A 152 14.80 -3.91 6.40
C ALA A 152 16.12 -4.37 5.76
N ALA A 153 16.22 -4.29 4.43
CA ALA A 153 17.44 -4.65 3.71
C ALA A 153 18.60 -3.68 3.97
N ALA A 154 18.34 -2.38 4.05
CA ALA A 154 19.36 -1.38 4.39
C ALA A 154 19.86 -1.53 5.83
N ARG A 155 18.99 -1.91 6.77
CA ARG A 155 19.40 -2.28 8.14
C ARG A 155 20.36 -3.45 8.13
N ARG A 156 20.07 -4.48 7.32
CA ARG A 156 20.96 -5.64 7.20
C ARG A 156 22.35 -5.27 6.67
N VAL A 157 22.41 -4.43 5.64
CA VAL A 157 23.67 -3.85 5.15
C VAL A 157 24.44 -3.13 6.28
N GLY A 158 23.73 -2.35 7.09
CA GLY A 158 24.33 -1.68 8.25
C GLY A 158 24.87 -2.67 9.30
N GLU A 159 24.09 -3.70 9.63
CA GLU A 159 24.46 -4.74 10.60
C GLU A 159 25.73 -5.51 10.18
N ASP A 160 25.84 -5.87 8.90
CA ASP A 160 27.00 -6.60 8.37
C ASP A 160 28.29 -5.77 8.36
N LEU A 161 28.18 -4.44 8.50
CA LEU A 161 29.29 -3.48 8.52
C LEU A 161 29.51 -2.85 9.91
N LEU A 162 28.80 -3.32 10.95
CA LEU A 162 29.01 -2.84 12.31
C LEU A 162 30.43 -3.17 12.79
N PHE A 163 30.99 -2.25 13.59
CA PHE A 163 32.33 -2.35 14.20
C PHE A 163 33.53 -2.29 13.24
N GLU A 164 33.31 -1.99 11.96
CA GLU A 164 34.37 -1.60 11.03
C GLU A 164 34.98 -0.24 11.43
N ASN A 165 36.25 -0.02 11.09
CA ASN A 165 36.90 1.26 11.31
C ASN A 165 36.23 2.36 10.47
N SER A 166 35.75 3.41 11.13
CA SER A 166 35.11 4.55 10.44
C SER A 166 36.11 5.28 9.54
N GLY A 167 35.67 5.60 8.32
CA GLY A 167 36.47 6.31 7.33
C GLY A 167 35.94 6.11 5.92
N GLU A 168 36.60 6.71 4.93
CA GLU A 168 36.14 6.73 3.53
C GLU A 168 35.93 5.33 2.95
N ARG A 169 36.73 4.34 3.37
CA ARG A 169 36.56 2.94 2.95
C ARG A 169 35.19 2.40 3.37
N LEU A 170 34.81 2.55 4.63
CA LEU A 170 33.52 2.10 5.15
C LEU A 170 32.37 2.83 4.46
N TRP A 171 32.48 4.15 4.28
CA TRP A 171 31.44 4.95 3.61
C TRP A 171 31.25 4.51 2.15
N GLY A 172 32.35 4.21 1.46
CA GLY A 172 32.34 3.63 0.12
C GLY A 172 31.62 2.28 0.09
N GLN A 173 31.94 1.38 1.03
CA GLN A 173 31.29 0.07 1.13
C GLN A 173 29.78 0.19 1.40
N VAL A 174 29.36 1.04 2.33
CA VAL A 174 27.93 1.31 2.60
C VAL A 174 27.24 1.81 1.34
N ARG A 175 27.84 2.80 0.67
CA ARG A 175 27.30 3.36 -0.57
C ARG A 175 27.15 2.29 -1.65
N ASP A 176 28.17 1.47 -1.87
CA ASP A 176 28.19 0.47 -2.94
C ASP A 176 27.20 -0.67 -2.68
N GLN A 177 27.08 -1.15 -1.43
CA GLN A 177 26.07 -2.15 -1.06
C GLN A 177 24.64 -1.63 -1.21
N LEU A 178 24.38 -0.38 -0.79
CA LEU A 178 23.06 0.24 -0.97
C LEU A 178 22.73 0.46 -2.46
N ARG A 179 23.71 0.84 -3.28
CA ARG A 179 23.53 0.95 -4.74
C ARG A 179 23.20 -0.40 -5.36
N TRP A 180 23.95 -1.44 -5.01
CA TRP A 180 23.70 -2.80 -5.50
C TRP A 180 22.29 -3.29 -5.14
N LEU A 181 21.85 -3.05 -3.90
CA LEU A 181 20.49 -3.34 -3.45
C LEU A 181 19.44 -2.64 -4.33
N LEU A 182 19.58 -1.32 -4.52
CA LEU A 182 18.64 -0.51 -5.29
C LEU A 182 18.65 -0.84 -6.79
N ASP A 183 19.80 -1.24 -7.33
CA ASP A 183 19.90 -1.77 -8.70
C ASP A 183 19.10 -3.06 -8.88
N GLY A 184 19.10 -3.94 -7.88
CA GLY A 184 18.24 -5.12 -7.86
C GLY A 184 16.76 -4.76 -7.93
N PHE A 185 16.31 -3.82 -7.09
CA PHE A 185 14.93 -3.32 -7.11
C PHE A 185 14.55 -2.60 -8.40
N ARG A 186 15.45 -1.78 -8.97
CA ARG A 186 15.24 -1.15 -10.28
C ARG A 186 15.06 -2.20 -11.37
N SER A 187 15.94 -3.20 -11.42
CA SER A 187 15.90 -4.25 -12.43
C SER A 187 14.64 -5.12 -12.30
N ALA A 188 14.12 -5.28 -11.08
CA ALA A 188 12.84 -5.93 -10.83
C ALA A 188 11.62 -5.05 -11.14
N GLY A 189 11.82 -3.80 -11.57
CA GLY A 189 10.75 -2.84 -11.91
C GLY A 189 10.07 -2.19 -10.72
N ALA A 190 10.69 -2.19 -9.54
CA ALA A 190 10.16 -1.55 -8.34
C ALA A 190 10.38 -0.02 -8.31
N LEU A 191 11.36 0.46 -9.08
CA LEU A 191 11.73 1.88 -9.17
C LEU A 191 11.46 2.40 -10.59
N ARG A 192 11.04 3.66 -10.70
CA ARG A 192 10.78 4.35 -11.97
C ARG A 192 12.09 4.90 -12.55
N GLY A 193 12.21 4.91 -13.87
CA GLY A 193 13.34 5.54 -14.57
C GLY A 193 14.10 4.55 -15.46
N ALA A 194 14.61 5.05 -16.58
CA ALA A 194 15.35 4.23 -17.54
C ALA A 194 16.81 3.99 -17.11
N SER A 195 17.36 4.87 -16.25
CA SER A 195 18.71 4.74 -15.69
C SER A 195 18.70 4.76 -14.17
N ALA A 196 19.84 4.38 -13.55
CA ALA A 196 20.01 4.39 -12.10
C ALA A 196 19.79 5.80 -11.52
N GLU A 197 20.33 6.82 -12.18
CA GLU A 197 20.33 8.22 -11.73
C GLU A 197 18.92 8.84 -11.74
N GLN A 198 18.06 8.35 -12.62
CA GLN A 198 16.64 8.72 -12.63
C GLN A 198 15.87 8.03 -11.51
N ALA A 199 16.23 6.77 -11.19
CA ALA A 199 15.50 5.93 -10.26
C ALA A 199 15.86 6.14 -8.79
N TYR A 200 17.13 6.37 -8.48
CA TYR A 200 17.58 6.55 -7.11
C TYR A 200 18.89 7.35 -7.03
N SER A 201 19.22 7.80 -5.83
CA SER A 201 20.55 8.35 -5.52
C SER A 201 20.98 7.93 -4.12
N VAL A 202 22.23 7.48 -3.99
CA VAL A 202 22.85 7.14 -2.70
C VAL A 202 24.05 8.04 -2.49
N ARG A 203 24.09 8.72 -1.34
CA ARG A 203 25.25 9.49 -0.88
C ARG A 203 25.65 8.99 0.49
N CYS A 204 26.93 8.67 0.65
CA CYS A 204 27.56 8.36 1.92
C CYS A 204 29.02 8.78 1.78
N ASP A 205 29.32 9.98 2.28
CA ASP A 205 30.62 10.64 2.17
C ASP A 205 30.70 11.78 3.20
N ARG A 206 31.78 12.58 3.17
CA ARG A 206 31.99 13.67 4.13
C ARG A 206 30.85 14.70 4.14
N SER A 207 30.12 14.87 3.04
CA SER A 207 29.01 15.84 2.91
C SER A 207 27.72 15.38 3.59
N THR A 208 27.61 14.10 3.96
CA THR A 208 26.42 13.56 4.65
C THR A 208 26.56 13.53 6.17
N MET A 209 27.72 13.89 6.71
CA MET A 209 28.04 13.78 8.14
C MET A 209 28.67 15.07 8.65
N THR A 210 28.46 15.43 9.91
CA THR A 210 29.23 16.49 10.59
C THR A 210 30.48 15.91 11.24
N GLN A 211 31.40 16.75 11.74
CA GLN A 211 32.56 16.25 12.50
C GLN A 211 32.09 15.52 13.78
N ASN A 212 31.09 16.07 14.45
CA ASN A 212 30.47 15.45 15.62
C ASN A 212 29.89 14.06 15.31
N ASP A 213 29.31 13.85 14.12
CA ASP A 213 28.83 12.51 13.73
C ASP A 213 29.99 11.51 13.64
N ILE A 214 31.10 11.91 13.01
CA ILE A 214 32.29 11.06 12.85
C ILE A 214 32.94 10.75 14.19
N ASP A 215 33.10 11.76 15.05
CA ASP A 215 33.72 11.61 16.37
C ASP A 215 32.89 10.68 17.29
N ASN A 216 31.57 10.62 17.07
CA ASN A 216 30.67 9.69 17.77
C ASN A 216 30.45 8.37 17.01
N GLY A 217 31.24 8.07 15.97
CA GLY A 217 31.17 6.81 15.23
C GLY A 217 29.89 6.62 14.40
N ARG A 218 29.19 7.70 14.03
CA ARG A 218 27.97 7.67 13.22
C ARG A 218 28.29 7.74 11.73
N VAL A 219 27.73 6.79 10.97
CA VAL A 219 27.74 6.80 9.50
C VAL A 219 26.33 7.09 9.01
N ILE A 220 26.16 8.20 8.29
CA ILE A 220 24.88 8.63 7.72
C ILE A 220 24.93 8.45 6.19
N ALA A 221 23.97 7.74 5.65
CA ALA A 221 23.76 7.62 4.20
C ALA A 221 22.43 8.30 3.82
N HIS A 222 22.47 9.17 2.81
CA HIS A 222 21.27 9.76 2.23
C HIS A 222 20.85 8.94 1.01
N VAL A 223 19.66 8.33 1.09
CA VAL A 223 19.07 7.55 0.02
C VAL A 223 17.79 8.23 -0.45
N ARG A 224 17.70 8.50 -1.74
CA ARG A 224 16.49 8.96 -2.41
C ARG A 224 16.09 7.90 -3.43
N ILE A 225 14.81 7.60 -3.52
CA ILE A 225 14.25 6.67 -4.50
C ILE A 225 13.03 7.28 -5.18
N ASP A 226 12.73 6.82 -6.38
CA ASP A 226 11.48 7.10 -7.10
C ASP A 226 10.72 5.77 -7.29
N PRO A 227 9.77 5.43 -6.40
CA PRO A 227 9.01 4.19 -6.49
C PRO A 227 8.15 4.14 -7.76
N ALA A 228 8.05 2.97 -8.37
CA ALA A 228 7.10 2.75 -9.44
C ALA A 228 5.66 2.83 -8.88
N ALA A 229 4.93 3.87 -9.26
CA ALA A 229 3.53 4.01 -8.90
C ALA A 229 2.68 2.93 -9.58
N THR A 230 1.65 2.44 -8.88
CA THR A 230 0.66 1.52 -9.48
C THR A 230 -0.24 2.28 -10.45
N VAL A 231 -0.51 1.70 -11.62
CA VAL A 231 -1.47 2.25 -12.58
C VAL A 231 -2.89 1.94 -12.11
N GLU A 232 -3.68 2.96 -11.83
CA GLU A 232 -5.08 2.82 -11.34
C GLU A 232 -6.13 2.95 -12.45
N ALA A 233 -5.81 3.63 -13.56
CA ALA A 233 -6.72 3.84 -14.67
C ALA A 233 -5.96 3.84 -16.00
N ILE A 234 -6.61 3.32 -17.06
CA ILE A 234 -6.10 3.35 -18.43
C ILE A 234 -7.18 3.99 -19.31
N THR A 235 -6.85 5.12 -19.92
CA THR A 235 -7.72 5.78 -20.90
C THR A 235 -7.22 5.44 -22.31
N VAL A 236 -8.09 4.80 -23.10
CA VAL A 236 -7.82 4.48 -24.50
C VAL A 236 -8.58 5.48 -25.36
N VAL A 237 -7.86 6.26 -26.16
CA VAL A 237 -8.46 7.19 -27.13
C VAL A 237 -8.33 6.59 -28.51
N LEU A 238 -9.46 6.33 -29.16
CA LEU A 238 -9.55 5.83 -30.53
C LEU A 238 -9.89 7.01 -31.44
N ALA A 239 -9.01 7.31 -32.39
CA ALA A 239 -9.26 8.31 -33.42
C ALA A 239 -9.47 7.61 -34.76
N LEU A 240 -10.55 7.97 -35.46
CA LEU A 240 -10.75 7.63 -36.87
C LEU A 240 -10.23 8.79 -37.71
N ASP A 241 -9.39 8.51 -38.71
CA ASP A 241 -8.70 9.51 -39.55
C ASP A 241 -9.66 10.47 -40.29
N GLU A 242 -10.94 10.12 -40.43
CA GLU A 242 -11.97 11.00 -40.97
C GLU A 242 -13.03 11.32 -39.90
N GLY A 243 -12.72 12.28 -39.03
CA GLY A 243 -13.73 13.15 -38.41
C GLY A 243 -14.42 12.67 -37.13
N GLY A 244 -13.87 11.71 -36.39
CA GLY A 244 -14.44 11.33 -35.09
C GLY A 244 -13.46 10.65 -34.15
N GLY A 245 -13.08 11.33 -33.07
CA GLY A 245 -12.39 10.72 -31.94
C GLY A 245 -13.40 10.20 -30.91
N ALA A 246 -13.29 8.93 -30.52
CA ALA A 246 -14.00 8.35 -29.40
C ALA A 246 -13.00 8.03 -28.29
N SER A 247 -13.18 8.60 -27.10
CA SER A 247 -12.39 8.23 -25.93
C SER A 247 -13.17 7.26 -25.04
N LEU A 248 -12.51 6.17 -24.64
CA LEU A 248 -13.01 5.27 -23.61
C LEU A 248 -12.05 5.35 -22.41
N SER A 249 -12.52 5.93 -21.31
CA SER A 249 -11.81 5.84 -20.04
C SER A 249 -12.21 4.57 -19.32
N MET A 250 -11.27 3.64 -19.15
CA MET A 250 -11.46 2.51 -18.25
C MET A 250 -10.90 2.90 -16.89
N GLN A 251 -11.78 3.42 -16.03
CA GLN A 251 -11.54 3.51 -14.59
C GLN A 251 -11.99 2.18 -13.98
N ARG A 252 -11.17 1.60 -13.10
CA ARG A 252 -11.53 0.34 -12.42
C ARG A 252 -12.69 0.54 -11.48
#